data_AF-A0A2F0PSZ9-F1
#
_entry.id   AF-A0A2F0PSZ9-F1
#
_cell.length_a   1.000
_cell.length_b   1.000
_cell.length_c   1.000
_cell.angle_alpha   90.00
_cell.angle_beta   90.00
_cell.angle_gamma   90.00
#
_symmetry.space_group_name_H-M   'P 1'
#
loop_
_entity.id
_entity.type
_entity.pdbx_description
1 polymer ?
#
loop_
_entity_poly.entity_id
_entity_poly.type
_entity_poly.pdbx_seq_one_letter_code
_entity_poly.pdbx_strand_id
1 'polypeptide(L)'
;MNSIIPLQNSPERVSLLPIAPGVDFATAVALRRMATSTGATPAYLLAPEVSALLWYMPDQRHHMLFATMWNTGIRIGEARTLTPESFDLDGLRPFVRVLSEKVRARRGRPPKDEVRLVPLTDASFVRQMESWMVTTRPRRREPLWPVTDETMRNWLKQAVKRAEADGVHFS
;
A
#
# COMPACT_ATOMS: atom_id res chain seq x y z
N MET A 1 -17.42 -30.76 -28.22
CA MET A 1 -16.07 -30.33 -27.83
C MET A 1 -16.21 -29.07 -26.99
N ASN A 2 -16.40 -29.21 -25.68
CA ASN A 2 -16.53 -28.07 -24.77
C ASN A 2 -15.16 -27.82 -24.14
N SER A 3 -14.46 -26.82 -24.64
CA SER A 3 -13.21 -26.34 -24.04
C SER A 3 -13.53 -25.66 -22.72
N ILE A 4 -13.25 -26.35 -21.61
CA ILE A 4 -13.26 -25.77 -20.27
C ILE A 4 -12.06 -24.85 -20.20
N ILE A 5 -12.29 -23.54 -20.31
CA ILE A 5 -11.28 -22.52 -20.00
C ILE A 5 -11.00 -22.65 -18.50
N PRO A 6 -9.77 -23.00 -18.07
CA PRO A 6 -9.46 -23.08 -16.64
C PRO A 6 -9.54 -21.67 -16.05
N LEU A 7 -10.45 -21.47 -15.08
CA LEU A 7 -10.49 -20.26 -14.25
C LEU A 7 -9.16 -20.18 -13.47
N GLN A 8 -8.29 -19.26 -13.90
CA GLN A 8 -6.98 -18.97 -13.27
C GLN A 8 -7.07 -18.60 -11.77
N ASN A 9 -8.28 -18.40 -11.23
CA ASN A 9 -8.56 -18.09 -9.82
C ASN A 9 -9.14 -19.30 -9.05
N SER A 10 -8.55 -20.48 -9.24
CA SER A 10 -8.93 -21.65 -8.45
C SER A 10 -8.31 -21.55 -7.05
N PRO A 11 -9.10 -21.69 -5.96
CA PRO A 11 -8.66 -21.45 -4.58
C PRO A 11 -7.44 -22.29 -4.18
N GLU A 12 -7.31 -23.48 -4.76
CA GLU A 12 -6.24 -24.44 -4.48
C GLU A 12 -4.83 -23.98 -4.92
N ARG A 13 -4.72 -23.04 -5.88
CA ARG A 13 -3.40 -22.55 -6.35
C ARG A 13 -2.87 -21.37 -5.55
N VAL A 14 -3.70 -20.69 -4.76
CA VAL A 14 -3.29 -19.48 -4.03
C VAL A 14 -2.91 -19.77 -2.57
N SER A 15 -3.25 -20.95 -2.06
CA SER A 15 -2.87 -21.45 -0.73
C SER A 15 -1.36 -21.70 -0.53
N LEU A 16 -0.56 -21.57 -1.60
CA LEU A 16 0.89 -21.88 -1.60
C LEU A 16 1.80 -20.64 -1.57
N LEU A 17 1.27 -19.43 -1.39
CA LEU A 17 2.12 -18.24 -1.26
C LEU A 17 2.88 -18.29 0.08
N PRO A 18 4.23 -18.31 0.09
CA PRO A 18 5.05 -18.39 1.32
C PRO A 18 4.91 -17.17 2.25
N ILE A 19 4.19 -16.14 1.81
CA ILE A 19 4.09 -14.82 2.43
C ILE A 19 3.20 -14.86 3.69
N ALA A 20 2.35 -15.88 3.87
CA ALA A 20 1.48 -15.99 5.05
C ALA A 20 1.09 -17.46 5.37
N PRO A 21 1.97 -18.25 6.01
CA PRO A 21 1.61 -19.60 6.46
C PRO A 21 0.45 -19.53 7.46
N GLY A 22 -0.65 -20.25 7.16
CA GLY A 22 -1.84 -20.33 8.00
C GLY A 22 -2.97 -19.35 7.65
N VAL A 23 -2.80 -18.49 6.65
CA VAL A 23 -3.88 -17.63 6.16
C VAL A 23 -4.64 -18.37 5.06
N ASP A 24 -5.90 -18.73 5.33
CA ASP A 24 -6.81 -19.25 4.31
C ASP A 24 -7.19 -18.13 3.33
N PHE A 25 -6.35 -17.96 2.32
CA PHE A 25 -6.56 -16.96 1.28
C PHE A 25 -7.83 -17.22 0.47
N ALA A 26 -8.22 -18.48 0.28
CA ALA A 26 -9.45 -18.82 -0.41
C ALA A 26 -10.67 -18.28 0.35
N THR A 27 -10.69 -18.44 1.67
CA THR A 27 -11.71 -17.84 2.54
C THR A 27 -11.66 -16.31 2.48
N ALA A 28 -10.48 -15.68 2.52
CA ALA A 28 -10.37 -14.22 2.43
C ALA A 28 -10.94 -13.67 1.10
N VAL A 29 -10.68 -14.36 -0.01
CA VAL A 29 -11.26 -14.01 -1.32
C VAL A 29 -12.77 -14.19 -1.33
N ALA A 30 -13.29 -15.28 -0.75
CA ALA A 30 -14.72 -15.52 -0.65
C ALA A 30 -15.42 -14.43 0.17
N LEU A 31 -14.88 -14.09 1.34
CA LEU A 31 -15.40 -13.02 2.21
C LEU A 31 -15.38 -11.66 1.51
N ARG A 32 -14.31 -11.34 0.78
CA ARG A 32 -14.27 -10.11 -0.02
C ARG A 32 -15.37 -10.07 -1.07
N ARG A 33 -15.55 -11.16 -1.85
CA ARG A 33 -16.61 -11.25 -2.86
C ARG A 33 -17.99 -11.05 -2.24
N MET A 34 -18.23 -11.61 -1.05
CA MET A 34 -19.47 -11.39 -0.30
C MET A 34 -19.62 -9.92 0.10
N ALA A 35 -18.58 -9.30 0.66
CA ALA A 35 -18.61 -7.90 1.06
C ALA A 35 -18.90 -6.95 -0.12
N THR A 36 -18.22 -7.17 -1.25
CA THR A 36 -18.35 -6.32 -2.44
C THR A 36 -19.56 -6.66 -3.32
N SER A 37 -20.28 -7.76 -3.05
CA SER A 37 -21.44 -8.21 -3.85
C SER A 37 -22.55 -7.16 -4.00
N THR A 38 -22.72 -6.30 -3.00
CA THR A 38 -23.75 -5.25 -2.98
C THR A 38 -23.31 -3.96 -3.67
N GLY A 39 -22.03 -3.82 -4.01
CA GLY A 39 -21.42 -2.58 -4.51
C GLY A 39 -21.38 -1.43 -3.48
N ALA A 40 -21.88 -1.64 -2.26
CA ALA A 40 -21.92 -0.61 -1.21
C ALA A 40 -20.57 -0.44 -0.51
N THR A 41 -19.76 -1.50 -0.43
CA THR A 41 -18.42 -1.45 0.17
C THR A 41 -17.37 -1.10 -0.88
N PRO A 42 -16.37 -0.26 -0.56
CA PRO A 42 -15.25 0.00 -1.46
C PRO A 42 -14.51 -1.29 -1.85
N ALA A 43 -13.99 -1.34 -3.08
CA ALA A 43 -13.06 -2.39 -3.49
C ALA A 43 -11.74 -2.27 -2.73
N TYR A 44 -11.13 -3.40 -2.38
CA TYR A 44 -9.86 -3.46 -1.67
C TYR A 44 -9.05 -4.70 -2.06
N LEU A 45 -7.73 -4.56 -1.94
CA LEU A 45 -6.77 -5.64 -2.15
C LEU A 45 -6.51 -6.39 -0.85
N LEU A 46 -6.29 -7.69 -0.96
CA LEU A 46 -5.80 -8.55 0.11
C LEU A 46 -4.27 -8.41 0.24
N ALA A 47 -3.71 -8.72 1.41
CA ALA A 47 -2.28 -8.55 1.68
C ALA A 47 -1.36 -9.24 0.64
N PRO A 48 -1.66 -10.47 0.15
CA PRO A 48 -0.87 -11.07 -0.93
C PRO A 48 -0.96 -10.33 -2.27
N GLU A 49 -2.11 -9.76 -2.60
CA GLU A 49 -2.29 -8.95 -3.81
C GLU A 49 -1.53 -7.62 -3.72
N VAL A 50 -1.49 -7.01 -2.53
CA VAL A 50 -0.64 -5.82 -2.30
C VAL A 50 0.84 -6.18 -2.43
N SER A 51 1.26 -7.34 -1.91
CA SER A 51 2.63 -7.81 -2.06
C SER A 51 2.99 -8.04 -3.53
N ALA A 52 2.10 -8.66 -4.30
CA ALA A 52 2.27 -8.82 -5.75
C ALA A 52 2.33 -7.46 -6.46
N LEU A 53 1.44 -6.52 -6.13
CA LEU A 53 1.46 -5.17 -6.70
C LEU A 53 2.79 -4.45 -6.45
N LEU A 54 3.33 -4.53 -5.23
CA LEU A 54 4.61 -3.93 -4.87
C LEU A 54 5.80 -4.61 -5.57
N TRP A 55 5.70 -5.91 -5.86
CA TRP A 55 6.70 -6.63 -6.68
C TRP A 55 6.80 -6.05 -8.10
N TYR A 56 5.66 -5.65 -8.69
CA TYR A 56 5.59 -5.03 -10.02
C TYR A 56 6.06 -3.56 -10.07
N MET A 57 6.66 -3.06 -8.99
CA MET A 57 7.26 -1.74 -8.88
C MET A 57 8.79 -1.85 -8.77
N PRO A 58 9.52 -1.97 -9.90
CA PRO A 58 10.97 -2.16 -9.88
C PRO A 58 11.74 -0.93 -9.38
N ASP A 59 11.14 0.25 -9.49
CA ASP A 59 11.71 1.48 -8.93
C ASP A 59 11.46 1.52 -7.42
N GLN A 60 12.56 1.61 -6.65
CA GLN A 60 12.52 1.62 -5.19
C GLN A 60 11.74 2.81 -4.62
N ARG A 61 11.78 3.98 -5.26
CA ARG A 61 11.02 5.15 -4.78
C ARG A 61 9.52 4.92 -4.93
N HIS A 62 9.08 4.30 -6.02
CA HIS A 62 7.67 3.93 -6.19
C HIS A 62 7.26 2.87 -5.16
N HIS A 63 8.07 1.82 -5.02
CA HIS A 63 7.83 0.75 -4.06
C HIS A 63 7.66 1.32 -2.65
N MET A 64 8.59 2.17 -2.20
CA MET A 64 8.56 2.75 -0.86
C MET A 64 7.37 3.69 -0.64
N LEU A 65 6.87 4.39 -1.67
CA LEU A 65 5.65 5.19 -1.57
C LEU A 65 4.46 4.29 -1.22
N PHE A 66 4.20 3.26 -2.03
CA PHE A 66 3.02 2.42 -1.88
C PHE A 66 3.13 1.49 -0.67
N ALA A 67 4.33 1.03 -0.32
CA ALA A 67 4.58 0.31 0.91
C ALA A 67 4.28 1.18 2.14
N THR A 68 4.65 2.47 2.11
CA THR A 68 4.28 3.42 3.18
C THR A 68 2.77 3.57 3.26
N MET A 69 2.09 3.75 2.13
CA MET A 69 0.62 3.87 2.10
C MET A 69 -0.07 2.63 2.66
N TRP A 70 0.39 1.43 2.32
CA TRP A 70 -0.12 0.16 2.85
C TRP A 70 0.07 0.05 4.37
N ASN A 71 1.26 0.37 4.87
CA ASN A 71 1.60 0.21 6.28
C ASN A 71 0.95 1.24 7.21
N THR A 72 0.49 2.37 6.66
CA THR A 72 0.02 3.52 7.46
C THR A 72 -1.42 3.93 7.17
N GLY A 73 -1.99 3.48 6.04
CA GLY A 73 -3.32 3.88 5.58
C GLY A 73 -3.44 5.37 5.26
N ILE A 74 -2.33 6.06 4.94
CA ILE A 74 -2.35 7.49 4.61
C ILE A 74 -2.98 7.75 3.24
N ARG A 75 -3.53 8.96 3.07
CA ARG A 75 -4.00 9.43 1.78
C ARG A 75 -2.82 9.86 0.89
N ILE A 76 -3.04 9.88 -0.41
CA ILE A 76 -2.02 10.29 -1.39
C ILE A 76 -1.52 11.72 -1.18
N GLY A 77 -2.41 12.66 -0.82
CA GLY A 77 -2.02 14.04 -0.53
C GLY A 77 -1.24 14.17 0.79
N GLU A 78 -1.59 13.39 1.81
CA GLU A 78 -0.79 13.23 3.05
C GLU A 78 0.62 12.71 2.72
N ALA A 79 0.74 11.68 1.88
CA ALA A 79 2.02 11.08 1.49
C ALA A 79 2.97 12.09 0.83
N ARG A 80 2.45 13.05 0.06
CA ARG A 80 3.25 14.13 -0.56
C ARG A 80 3.87 15.10 0.43
N THR A 81 3.33 15.17 1.65
CA THR A 81 3.86 16.05 2.70
C THR A 81 4.90 15.38 3.59
N LEU A 82 5.06 14.05 3.47
CA LEU A 82 5.99 13.31 4.30
C LEU A 82 7.43 13.65 3.94
N THR A 83 8.19 14.01 4.97
CA THR A 83 9.63 14.26 4.90
C THR A 83 10.36 13.16 5.66
N PRO A 84 11.70 13.05 5.55
CA PRO A 84 12.46 12.14 6.40
C PRO A 84 12.22 12.39 7.89
N GLU A 85 12.06 13.66 8.30
CA GLU A 85 11.72 14.04 9.69
C GLU A 85 10.32 13.58 10.12
N SER A 86 9.46 13.10 9.22
CA SER A 86 8.18 12.49 9.61
C SER A 86 8.34 11.12 10.24
N PHE A 87 9.46 10.42 10.01
CA PHE A 87 9.67 9.05 10.46
C PHE A 87 10.54 9.01 11.72
N ASP A 88 10.12 8.19 12.68
CA ASP A 88 10.89 7.84 13.87
C ASP A 88 11.03 6.31 13.89
N LEU A 89 12.19 5.83 13.43
CA LEU A 89 12.45 4.42 13.17
C LEU A 89 13.34 3.77 14.26
N ASP A 90 14.12 4.57 14.98
CA ASP A 90 15.19 4.14 15.89
C ASP A 90 14.70 3.63 17.26
N GLY A 91 13.45 3.15 17.37
CA GLY A 91 12.80 2.82 18.66
C GLY A 91 12.06 1.49 18.71
N LEU A 92 11.74 1.03 19.93
CA LEU A 92 10.89 -0.17 20.18
C LEU A 92 9.47 -0.07 19.60
N ARG A 93 9.04 1.15 19.28
CA ARG A 93 7.74 1.48 18.71
C ARG A 93 7.94 2.51 17.59
N PRO A 94 8.39 2.07 16.41
CA PRO A 94 8.58 2.99 15.30
C PRO A 94 7.23 3.56 14.86
N PHE A 95 7.21 4.82 14.44
CA PHE A 95 6.00 5.52 14.03
C PHE A 95 6.26 6.58 12.96
N VAL A 96 5.20 7.03 12.31
CA VAL A 96 5.22 8.16 11.37
C VAL A 96 4.29 9.26 11.83
N ARG A 97 4.78 10.51 11.77
CA ARG A 97 4.03 11.74 12.00
C ARG A 97 3.38 12.17 10.70
N VAL A 98 2.05 12.09 10.64
CA VAL A 98 1.27 12.45 9.45
C VAL A 98 0.50 13.74 9.72
N LEU A 99 0.69 14.75 8.88
CA LEU A 99 -0.14 15.95 8.87
C LEU A 99 -1.49 15.60 8.27
N SER A 100 -2.58 15.76 9.03
CA SER A 100 -3.90 15.41 8.54
C SER A 100 -4.32 16.34 7.38
N GLU A 101 -4.60 15.75 6.23
CA GLU A 101 -5.14 16.46 5.09
C GLU A 101 -6.62 16.81 5.33
N LYS A 102 -7.06 18.01 4.92
CA LYS A 102 -8.45 18.47 5.14
C LYS A 102 -9.45 17.53 4.46
N VAL A 103 -10.38 16.95 5.21
CA VAL A 103 -11.64 16.46 4.63
C VAL A 103 -12.61 17.64 4.52
N ARG A 104 -13.08 17.97 3.30
CA ARG A 104 -14.17 18.93 3.12
C ARG A 104 -15.43 18.33 3.76
N ALA A 105 -15.99 19.08 4.71
CA ALA A 105 -17.30 18.89 5.39
C ALA A 105 -17.33 18.00 6.66
N ARG A 106 -17.18 18.62 7.85
CA ARG A 106 -18.15 18.59 8.98
C ARG A 106 -17.64 19.36 10.21
N ARG A 107 -18.59 19.76 11.08
CA ARG A 107 -18.41 20.49 12.34
C ARG A 107 -17.84 19.54 13.41
N GLY A 108 -16.83 19.98 14.16
CA GLY A 108 -15.96 19.14 15.00
C GLY A 108 -14.54 19.00 14.46
N ARG A 109 -14.03 20.07 13.83
CA ARG A 109 -12.85 20.13 12.98
C ARG A 109 -11.54 20.01 13.79
N PRO A 110 -10.73 18.96 13.59
CA PRO A 110 -9.29 18.97 13.87
C PRO A 110 -8.64 20.26 13.33
N PRO A 111 -7.85 21.00 14.12
CA PRO A 111 -7.11 22.16 13.63
C PRO A 111 -6.32 21.78 12.38
N LYS A 112 -6.24 22.71 11.42
CA LYS A 112 -5.24 22.63 10.36
C LYS A 112 -3.89 22.48 11.08
N ASP A 113 -3.10 21.48 10.72
CA ASP A 113 -1.82 21.11 11.35
C ASP A 113 -1.91 20.14 12.53
N GLU A 114 -3.06 19.47 12.74
CA GLU A 114 -3.11 18.33 13.65
C GLU A 114 -2.28 17.15 13.11
N VAL A 115 -1.25 16.77 13.88
CA VAL A 115 -0.36 15.65 13.58
C VAL A 115 -0.92 14.41 14.24
N ARG A 116 -1.21 13.38 13.43
CA ARG A 116 -1.50 12.04 13.95
C ARG A 116 -0.26 11.17 13.92
N LEU A 117 -0.06 10.39 14.97
CA LEU A 117 1.00 9.39 15.06
C LEU A 117 0.46 8.05 14.59
N VAL A 118 1.10 7.45 13.59
CA VAL A 118 0.73 6.13 13.08
C VAL A 118 1.84 5.14 13.44
N PRO A 119 1.57 4.13 14.29
CA PRO A 119 2.56 3.12 14.63
C PRO A 119 2.87 2.24 13.41
N LEU A 120 4.14 1.92 13.22
CA LEU A 120 4.63 1.02 12.18
C LEU A 120 4.79 -0.38 12.78
N THR A 121 3.90 -1.30 12.44
CA THR A 121 3.86 -2.65 13.04
C THR A 121 4.68 -3.67 12.25
N ASP A 122 4.87 -3.46 10.94
CA ASP A 122 5.65 -4.35 10.09
C ASP A 122 7.16 -4.05 10.20
N ALA A 123 7.88 -4.92 10.90
CA ALA A 123 9.32 -4.82 11.07
C ALA A 123 10.09 -4.95 9.74
N SER A 124 9.54 -5.63 8.73
CA SER A 124 10.17 -5.74 7.41
C SER A 124 10.10 -4.43 6.64
N PHE A 125 8.98 -3.71 6.75
CA PHE A 125 8.83 -2.37 6.19
C PHE A 125 9.76 -1.36 6.87
N VAL A 126 9.85 -1.39 8.21
CA VAL A 126 10.72 -0.48 8.98
C VAL A 126 12.17 -0.62 8.51
N ARG A 127 12.70 -1.86 8.43
CA ARG A 127 14.08 -2.10 7.93
C ARG A 127 14.29 -1.65 6.49
N GLN A 128 13.28 -1.85 5.62
CA GLN A 128 13.36 -1.39 4.23
C GLN A 128 13.38 0.14 4.15
N MET A 129 12.56 0.82 4.95
CA MET A 129 12.53 2.28 5.04
C MET A 129 13.85 2.85 5.55
N GLU A 130 14.42 2.29 6.62
CA GLU A 130 15.74 2.66 7.13
C GLU A 130 16.82 2.52 6.06
N SER A 131 16.90 1.34 5.42
CA SER A 131 17.87 1.06 4.35
C SER A 131 17.72 2.03 3.16
N TRP A 132 16.48 2.31 2.77
CA TRP A 132 16.19 3.24 1.68
C TRP A 132 16.60 4.68 2.04
N MET A 133 16.33 5.14 3.26
CA MET A 133 16.73 6.47 3.74
C MET A 133 18.25 6.61 3.82
N VAL A 134 18.97 5.57 4.27
CA VAL A 134 20.44 5.55 4.31
C VAL A 134 21.04 5.61 2.90
N THR A 135 20.43 4.90 1.94
CA THR A 135 20.92 4.81 0.56
C THR A 135 20.63 6.09 -0.22
N THR A 136 19.41 6.61 -0.15
CA THR A 136 18.98 7.78 -0.94
C THR A 136 19.37 9.11 -0.32
N ARG A 137 19.66 9.15 0.99
CA ARG A 137 20.05 10.33 1.76
C ARG A 137 19.18 11.57 1.45
N PRO A 138 17.84 11.45 1.57
CA PRO A 138 16.94 12.56 1.27
C PRO A 138 17.20 13.73 2.24
N ARG A 139 16.97 14.95 1.77
CA ARG A 139 17.09 16.14 2.62
C ARG A 139 16.01 16.14 3.69
N ARG A 140 16.38 16.39 4.94
CA ARG A 140 15.54 16.17 6.13
C ARG A 140 14.15 16.83 6.09
N ARG A 141 14.04 18.00 5.45
CA ARG A 141 12.80 18.80 5.36
C ARG A 141 12.17 18.84 3.98
N GLU A 142 12.73 18.11 3.02
CA GLU A 142 12.14 18.01 1.69
C GLU A 142 11.20 16.79 1.63
N PRO A 143 10.12 16.86 0.83
CA PRO A 143 9.27 15.71 0.61
C PRO A 143 10.07 14.49 0.13
N LEU A 144 9.78 13.32 0.68
CA LEU A 144 10.36 12.05 0.22
C LEU A 144 9.97 11.74 -1.24
N TRP A 145 8.79 12.19 -1.65
CA TRP A 145 8.28 12.03 -3.01
C TRP A 145 7.87 13.37 -3.61
N PRO A 146 8.81 14.17 -4.15
CA PRO A 146 8.53 15.47 -4.76
C PRO A 146 7.89 15.33 -6.15
N VAL A 147 6.70 14.74 -6.22
CA VAL A 147 5.89 14.55 -7.44
C VAL A 147 4.42 14.90 -7.16
N THR A 148 3.62 14.99 -8.23
CA THR A 148 2.17 15.25 -8.12
C THR A 148 1.40 13.96 -7.80
N ASP A 149 0.17 14.12 -7.30
CA ASP A 149 -0.75 12.99 -7.10
C ASP A 149 -0.99 12.21 -8.39
N GLU A 150 -1.04 12.92 -9.52
CA GLU A 150 -1.22 12.30 -10.84
C GLU A 150 -0.04 11.42 -11.22
N THR A 151 1.19 11.88 -10.99
CA THR A 151 2.40 11.08 -11.24
C THR A 151 2.41 9.83 -10.38
N MET A 152 2.08 9.93 -9.09
CA MET A 152 1.97 8.77 -8.20
C MET A 152 0.91 7.79 -8.71
N ARG A 153 -0.29 8.26 -9.09
CA ARG A 153 -1.34 7.41 -9.69
C ARG A 153 -0.88 6.74 -10.98
N ASN A 154 -0.07 7.42 -11.79
CA ASN A 154 0.48 6.86 -13.01
C ASN A 154 1.49 5.75 -12.71
N TRP A 155 2.30 5.85 -11.64
CA TRP A 155 3.16 4.75 -11.20
C TRP A 155 2.36 3.50 -10.82
N LEU A 156 1.23 3.68 -10.12
CA LEU A 156 0.32 2.58 -9.79
C LEU A 156 -0.24 1.92 -11.06
N LYS A 157 -0.73 2.72 -12.01
CA LYS A 157 -1.24 2.21 -13.30
C LYS A 157 -0.17 1.44 -14.08
N GLN A 158 1.08 1.92 -14.05
CA GLN A 158 2.18 1.20 -14.70
C GLN A 158 2.47 -0.15 -14.03
N ALA A 159 2.42 -0.22 -12.70
CA ALA A 159 2.59 -1.49 -11.98
C ALA A 159 1.47 -2.49 -12.35
N VAL A 160 0.22 -2.03 -12.38
CA VAL A 160 -0.93 -2.84 -12.81
C VAL A 160 -0.76 -3.32 -14.26
N LYS A 161 -0.32 -2.45 -15.17
CA LYS A 161 -0.07 -2.82 -16.57
C LYS A 161 1.04 -3.88 -16.71
N ARG A 162 2.08 -3.81 -15.89
CA ARG A 162 3.15 -4.84 -15.87
C ARG A 162 2.61 -6.18 -15.36
N ALA A 163 1.81 -6.15 -14.29
CA ALA A 163 1.15 -7.34 -13.77
C ALA A 163 0.25 -8.00 -14.82
N GLU A 164 -0.54 -7.20 -15.53
CA GLU A 164 -1.42 -7.67 -16.60
C GLU A 164 -0.65 -8.32 -17.75
N ALA A 165 0.52 -7.77 -18.12
CA ALA A 165 1.38 -8.34 -19.16
C ALA A 165 1.88 -9.77 -18.80
N ASP A 166 2.01 -10.06 -17.51
CA ASP A 166 2.40 -11.37 -16.97
C ASP A 166 1.17 -12.26 -16.63
N GLY A 167 -0.05 -11.81 -16.96
CA GLY A 167 -1.29 -12.52 -16.68
C GLY A 167 -1.75 -12.46 -15.21
N VAL A 168 -1.19 -11.54 -14.41
CA VAL A 168 -1.59 -11.30 -13.03
C VAL A 168 -2.64 -10.19 -13.00
N HIS A 169 -3.81 -10.52 -12.45
CA HIS A 169 -4.93 -9.59 -12.34
C HIS A 169 -5.30 -9.35 -10.88
N PHE A 170 -5.64 -8.11 -10.56
CA PHE A 170 -6.14 -7.70 -9.26
C PHE A 170 -7.68 -7.65 -9.30
N SER A 171 -8.32 -8.11 -8.22
CA SER A 171 -9.80 -8.18 -8.12
C SER A 171 -10.43 -6.93 -7.54
#